data_AF-A0A087TSI2-F1
#
_entry.id   AF-A0A087TSI2-F1
#
_cell.length_a   1.000
_cell.length_b   1.000
_cell.length_c   1.000
_cell.angle_alpha   90.00
_cell.angle_beta   90.00
_cell.angle_gamma   90.00
#
_symmetry.space_group_name_H-M   'P 1'
#
loop_
_entity.id
_entity.type
_entity.pdbx_description
1 polymer ?
#
loop_
_entity_poly.entity_id
_entity_poly.type
_entity_poly.pdbx_seq_one_letter_code
_entity_poly.pdbx_strand_id
1 'polypeptide(L)'
;MMLEILEIPQRNLFIYGILLILIFKWYRWRKRKLNLFSELGIPGPPPHFLFGNILELNHKGPFQCQSEWIQKYGKVVGFYHGLKPILWVADIDLLRKIFIKDFSFFSDRPEAVPLRVHSILDHIIPASKIMDSVLINLKGE
;
A
#
# COMPACT_ATOMS: atom_id res chain seq x y z
N MET A 1 5.92 -44.23 20.86
CA MET A 1 5.49 -42.82 21.05
C MET A 1 6.44 -41.86 20.31
N MET A 2 6.67 -42.08 19.00
CA MET A 2 7.41 -41.15 18.13
C MET A 2 7.10 -41.35 16.63
N LEU A 3 6.00 -42.04 16.28
CA LEU A 3 5.63 -42.30 14.88
C LEU A 3 4.09 -42.26 14.67
N GLU A 4 3.42 -41.29 15.28
CA GLU A 4 2.00 -41.01 14.99
C GLU A 4 1.82 -39.75 14.12
N ILE A 5 2.92 -39.19 13.61
CA ILE A 5 2.91 -37.86 12.98
C ILE A 5 2.59 -37.88 11.47
N LEU A 6 2.46 -39.02 10.77
CA LEU A 6 2.36 -38.96 9.30
C LEU A 6 1.48 -39.99 8.60
N GLU A 7 0.30 -40.30 9.13
CA GLU A 7 -0.80 -40.79 8.28
C GLU A 7 -1.79 -39.66 8.04
N ILE A 8 -1.40 -38.72 7.17
CA ILE A 8 -2.35 -37.74 6.65
C ILE A 8 -3.39 -38.52 5.84
N PRO A 9 -4.68 -38.55 6.24
CA PRO A 9 -5.71 -39.23 5.47
C PRO A 9 -5.71 -38.66 4.05
N GLN A 10 -5.79 -39.50 3.02
CA GLN A 10 -5.79 -39.09 1.60
C GLN A 10 -6.83 -37.98 1.31
N ARG A 11 -7.93 -37.96 2.07
CA ARG A 11 -8.97 -36.91 2.06
C ARG A 11 -8.43 -35.49 2.36
N ASN A 12 -7.38 -35.36 3.15
CA ASN A 12 -6.82 -34.07 3.57
C ASN A 12 -5.84 -33.50 2.53
N LEU A 13 -5.31 -34.32 1.61
CA LEU A 13 -4.39 -33.86 0.57
C LEU A 13 -5.02 -32.80 -0.34
N PHE A 14 -6.30 -32.99 -0.69
CA PHE A 14 -7.06 -32.01 -1.48
C PHE A 14 -7.22 -30.67 -0.75
N ILE A 15 -7.47 -30.72 0.56
CA ILE A 15 -7.59 -29.53 1.41
C ILE A 15 -6.27 -28.76 1.46
N TYR A 16 -5.14 -29.46 1.69
CA TYR A 16 -3.82 -28.83 1.65
C TYR A 16 -3.50 -28.23 0.28
N GLY A 17 -3.87 -28.90 -0.81
CA GLY A 17 -3.74 -28.37 -2.17
C GLY A 17 -4.49 -27.06 -2.37
N ILE A 18 -5.76 -26.99 -1.94
CA ILE A 18 -6.55 -25.75 -2.00
C ILE A 18 -5.94 -24.65 -1.13
N LEU A 19 -5.54 -24.97 0.11
CA LEU A 19 -4.91 -24.00 1.01
C LEU A 19 -3.63 -23.42 0.41
N LEU A 20 -2.77 -24.25 -0.19
CA LEU A 20 -1.55 -23.81 -0.86
C LEU A 20 -1.86 -22.87 -2.03
N ILE A 21 -2.87 -23.18 -2.84
CA ILE A 21 -3.30 -22.31 -3.95
C ILE A 21 -3.82 -20.97 -3.43
N LEU A 22 -4.64 -20.98 -2.37
CA LEU A 22 -5.16 -19.76 -1.75
C LEU A 22 -4.04 -18.90 -1.17
N ILE A 23 -3.09 -19.51 -0.45
CA ILE A 23 -1.92 -18.83 0.10
C ILE A 23 -1.06 -18.24 -1.01
N PHE A 24 -0.82 -18.98 -2.09
CA PHE A 24 -0.05 -18.50 -3.23
C PHE A 24 -0.74 -17.31 -3.93
N LYS A 25 -2.04 -17.41 -4.18
CA LYS A 25 -2.83 -16.30 -4.75
C LYS A 25 -2.80 -15.07 -3.83
N TRP A 26 -2.98 -15.26 -2.53
CA TRP A 26 -2.92 -14.20 -1.53
C TRP A 26 -1.53 -13.54 -1.49
N TYR A 27 -0.46 -14.34 -1.48
CA TYR A 27 0.92 -13.87 -1.51
C TYR A 27 1.20 -13.01 -2.75
N ARG A 28 0.81 -13.49 -3.93
CA ARG A 28 0.99 -12.74 -5.19
C ARG A 28 0.19 -11.45 -5.20
N TRP A 29 -1.05 -11.48 -4.71
CA TRP A 29 -1.90 -10.28 -4.61
C TRP A 29 -1.30 -9.24 -3.66
N ARG A 30 -0.87 -9.66 -2.47
CA ARG A 30 -0.15 -8.82 -1.49
C ARG A 30 1.10 -8.18 -2.09
N LYS A 31 1.95 -9.00 -2.72
CA LYS A 31 3.21 -8.53 -3.32
C LYS A 31 2.97 -7.48 -4.41
N ARG A 32 1.98 -7.69 -5.28
CA ARG A 32 1.59 -6.70 -6.29
C ARG A 32 1.13 -5.38 -5.66
N LYS A 33 0.30 -5.44 -4.61
CA LYS A 33 -0.18 -4.23 -3.94
C LYS A 33 0.96 -3.41 -3.31
N LEU A 34 1.97 -4.06 -2.74
CA LEU A 34 3.11 -3.41 -2.10
C LEU A 34 4.22 -2.98 -3.08
N ASN A 35 4.14 -3.39 -4.35
CA ASN A 35 5.11 -3.02 -5.37
C ASN A 35 4.72 -1.76 -6.16
N LEU A 36 3.51 -1.23 -5.98
CA LEU A 36 2.98 -0.09 -6.75
C LEU A 36 3.99 1.06 -6.87
N PHE A 37 4.46 1.65 -5.76
CA PHE A 37 5.41 2.77 -5.85
C PHE A 37 6.74 2.41 -6.53
N SER A 38 7.24 1.18 -6.33
CA SER A 38 8.46 0.72 -6.99
C SER A 38 8.28 0.57 -8.50
N GLU A 39 7.12 0.08 -8.96
CA GLU A 39 6.78 -0.04 -10.38
C GLU A 39 6.65 1.34 -11.04
N LEU A 40 6.32 2.35 -10.25
CA LEU A 40 6.12 3.73 -10.68
C LEU A 40 7.36 4.62 -10.55
N GLY A 41 8.46 4.09 -10.01
CA GLY A 41 9.67 4.86 -9.75
C GLY A 41 9.51 5.92 -8.65
N ILE A 42 8.49 5.82 -7.80
CA ILE A 42 8.27 6.72 -6.68
C ILE A 42 9.10 6.22 -5.49
N PRO A 43 10.06 7.00 -4.97
CA PRO A 43 10.93 6.57 -3.89
C PRO A 43 10.18 6.55 -2.54
N GLY A 44 10.66 5.73 -1.60
CA GLY A 44 10.10 5.65 -0.26
C GLY A 44 10.63 4.51 0.59
N PRO A 45 10.17 4.41 1.85
CA PRO A 45 10.58 3.34 2.76
C PRO A 45 10.07 1.97 2.28
N PRO A 46 10.90 0.91 2.32
CA PRO A 46 10.46 -0.42 1.92
C PRO A 46 9.33 -0.90 2.86
N PRO A 47 8.18 -1.34 2.32
CA PRO A 47 7.07 -1.79 3.15
C PRO A 47 7.34 -3.16 3.77
N HIS A 48 6.94 -3.33 5.04
CA HIS A 48 6.81 -4.66 5.62
C HIS A 48 5.69 -5.44 4.94
N PHE A 49 5.92 -6.71 4.61
CA PHE A 49 4.99 -7.53 3.82
C PHE A 49 3.57 -7.61 4.41
N LEU A 50 3.46 -7.67 5.75
CA LEU A 50 2.17 -7.77 6.44
C LEU A 50 1.54 -6.42 6.77
N PHE A 51 2.34 -5.42 7.13
CA PHE A 51 1.88 -4.20 7.81
C PHE A 51 2.18 -2.91 7.03
N GLY A 52 2.83 -3.00 5.87
CA GLY A 52 3.35 -1.83 5.19
C GLY A 52 4.36 -1.10 6.09
N ASN A 53 4.17 0.19 6.27
CA ASN A 53 5.02 1.04 7.09
C ASN A 53 4.36 1.43 8.43
N ILE A 54 3.24 0.80 8.80
CA ILE A 54 2.51 1.10 10.06
C ILE A 54 3.41 0.96 11.29
N LEU A 55 4.28 -0.06 11.32
CA LEU A 55 5.14 -0.31 12.48
C LEU A 55 6.08 0.87 12.75
N GLU A 56 6.71 1.41 11.71
CA GLU A 56 7.60 2.57 11.85
C GLU A 56 6.81 3.84 12.18
N LEU A 57 5.65 4.03 11.54
CA LEU A 57 4.75 5.16 11.82
C LEU A 57 4.25 5.18 13.27
N ASN A 58 3.92 4.01 13.83
CA ASN A 58 3.47 3.91 15.21
C ASN A 58 4.63 4.07 16.21
N HIS A 59 5.83 3.59 15.85
CA HIS A 59 7.00 3.66 16.73
C HIS A 59 7.60 5.06 16.80
N LYS A 60 7.78 5.74 15.66
CA LYS A 60 8.40 7.08 15.59
C LYS A 60 7.37 8.22 15.57
N GLY A 61 6.12 7.93 15.22
CA GLY A 61 5.10 8.95 14.96
C GLY A 61 5.15 9.48 13.52
N PRO A 62 4.01 9.92 12.96
CA PRO A 62 3.90 10.28 11.56
C PRO A 62 4.74 11.50 11.17
N PHE A 63 4.88 12.51 12.04
CA PHE A 63 5.65 13.72 11.76
C PHE A 63 7.15 13.45 11.68
N GLN A 64 7.69 12.62 12.58
CA GLN A 64 9.09 12.24 12.54
C GLN A 64 9.39 11.41 11.29
N CYS A 65 8.56 10.40 10.99
CA CYS A 65 8.68 9.62 9.75
C CYS A 65 8.62 10.52 8.52
N GLN A 66 7.70 11.48 8.48
CA GLN A 66 7.59 12.42 7.37
C GLN A 66 8.87 13.21 7.16
N SER A 67 9.41 13.81 8.22
CA SER A 67 10.67 14.56 8.14
C SER A 67 11.83 13.68 7.66
N GLU A 68 12.02 12.51 8.27
CA GLU A 68 13.11 11.59 7.93
C GLU A 68 13.00 11.07 6.49
N TRP A 69 11.80 10.69 6.06
CA TRP A 69 11.58 10.14 4.73
C TRP A 69 11.68 11.20 3.65
N ILE A 70 11.20 12.43 3.88
CA ILE A 70 11.39 13.52 2.92
C ILE A 70 12.88 13.84 2.78
N GLN A 71 13.62 13.88 3.89
CA GLN A 71 15.06 14.10 3.85
C GLN A 71 15.81 13.00 3.08
N LYS A 72 15.36 11.74 3.22
CA LYS A 72 16.04 10.58 2.63
C LYS A 72 15.63 10.27 1.18
N TYR A 73 14.35 10.39 0.86
CA TYR A 73 13.75 9.95 -0.41
C TYR A 73 13.36 11.11 -1.32
N GLY A 74 13.38 12.34 -0.82
CA GLY A 74 13.06 13.56 -1.57
C GLY A 74 11.66 14.10 -1.29
N LYS A 75 11.25 15.09 -2.08
CA LYS A 75 10.01 15.85 -1.86
C LYS A 75 8.72 15.05 -2.16
N VAL A 76 8.82 13.90 -2.81
CA VAL A 76 7.68 13.03 -3.13
C VAL A 76 8.00 11.62 -2.62
N VAL A 77 7.22 11.13 -1.66
CA VAL A 77 7.49 9.86 -0.97
C VAL A 77 6.26 8.98 -1.01
N GLY A 78 6.42 7.76 -1.53
CA GLY A 78 5.40 6.72 -1.50
C GLY A 78 5.60 5.75 -0.34
N PHE A 79 4.56 5.48 0.44
CA PHE A 79 4.60 4.50 1.54
C PHE A 79 3.24 3.81 1.71
N TYR A 80 3.18 2.75 2.52
CA TYR A 80 1.94 1.98 2.69
C TYR A 80 1.44 2.03 4.13
N HIS A 81 0.20 2.49 4.31
CA HIS A 81 -0.52 2.28 5.56
C HIS A 81 -1.26 0.94 5.49
N GLY A 82 -0.60 -0.14 5.90
CA GLY A 82 -1.06 -1.50 5.69
C GLY A 82 -0.89 -1.90 4.23
N LEU A 83 -1.99 -1.97 3.49
CA LEU A 83 -1.99 -2.16 2.03
C LEU A 83 -2.44 -0.91 1.25
N LYS A 84 -2.83 0.15 1.96
CA LYS A 84 -3.26 1.41 1.33
C LYS A 84 -2.01 2.18 0.90
N PRO A 85 -1.80 2.44 -0.41
CA PRO A 85 -0.72 3.29 -0.87
C PRO A 85 -1.02 4.75 -0.48
N ILE A 86 -0.05 5.43 0.11
CA ILE A 86 -0.12 6.84 0.51
C ILE A 86 1.06 7.58 -0.12
N LEU A 87 0.77 8.74 -0.68
CA LEU A 87 1.77 9.63 -1.28
C LEU A 87 1.91 10.88 -0.41
N TRP A 88 3.10 11.13 0.11
CA TRP A 88 3.45 12.41 0.72
C TRP A 88 4.11 13.31 -0.30
N VAL A 89 3.59 14.55 -0.40
CA VAL A 89 4.07 15.56 -1.34
C VAL A 89 4.48 16.80 -0.53
N ALA A 90 5.75 17.17 -0.65
CA ALA A 90 6.35 18.39 -0.10
C ALA A 90 6.92 19.30 -1.20
N ASP A 91 6.56 19.03 -2.46
CA ASP A 91 6.90 19.88 -3.59
C ASP A 91 5.83 20.94 -3.84
N ILE A 92 6.21 22.22 -3.78
CA ILE A 92 5.27 23.34 -3.84
C ILE A 92 4.57 23.47 -5.19
N ASP A 93 5.24 23.13 -6.28
CA ASP A 93 4.67 23.25 -7.63
C ASP A 93 3.67 22.12 -7.86
N LEU A 94 3.99 20.91 -7.39
CA LEU A 94 3.05 19.79 -7.41
C LEU A 94 1.85 20.03 -6.49
N LEU A 95 2.06 20.56 -5.28
CA LEU A 95 0.96 20.94 -4.37
C LEU A 95 0.07 22.01 -5.01
N ARG A 96 0.66 23.04 -5.63
CA ARG A 96 -0.11 24.09 -6.33
C ARG A 96 -0.97 23.49 -7.45
N LYS A 97 -0.41 22.54 -8.21
CA LYS A 97 -1.16 21.84 -9.25
C LYS A 97 -2.32 21.04 -8.66
N ILE A 98 -2.08 20.21 -7.64
CA ILE A 98 -3.09 19.38 -6.97
C ILE A 98 -4.21 20.23 -6.36
N PHE A 99 -3.85 21.27 -5.60
CA PHE A 99 -4.83 22.05 -4.82
C PHE A 99 -5.51 23.18 -5.60
N ILE A 100 -4.97 23.60 -6.75
CA ILE A 100 -5.57 24.68 -7.56
C ILE A 100 -6.10 24.15 -8.89
N LYS A 101 -5.25 23.50 -9.70
CA LYS A 101 -5.62 23.07 -11.05
C LYS A 101 -6.50 21.83 -11.03
N ASP A 102 -6.10 20.84 -10.23
CA ASP A 102 -6.70 19.50 -10.24
C ASP A 102 -7.60 19.24 -9.03
N PHE A 103 -8.01 20.29 -8.30
CA PHE A 103 -8.75 20.19 -7.03
C PHE A 103 -10.00 19.28 -7.14
N SER A 104 -10.71 19.32 -8.26
CA SER A 104 -11.90 18.49 -8.50
C SER A 104 -11.63 16.98 -8.46
N PHE A 105 -10.38 16.55 -8.68
CA PHE A 105 -9.98 15.14 -8.56
C PHE A 105 -9.56 14.75 -7.13
N PHE A 106 -9.31 15.73 -6.26
CA PHE A 106 -8.79 15.55 -4.90
C PHE A 106 -9.73 16.11 -3.81
N SER A 107 -11.01 16.31 -4.13
CA SER A 107 -12.00 16.86 -3.20
C SER A 107 -12.44 15.87 -2.11
N ASP A 108 -12.25 14.57 -2.35
CA ASP A 108 -12.65 13.52 -1.41
C ASP A 108 -11.71 13.47 -0.22
N ARG A 109 -12.29 13.42 0.98
CA ARG A 109 -11.52 13.18 2.21
C ARG A 109 -11.42 11.69 2.46
N PRO A 110 -10.21 11.14 2.70
CA PRO A 110 -10.12 9.77 3.15
C PRO A 110 -10.89 9.64 4.47
N GLU A 111 -11.75 8.64 4.57
CA GLU A 111 -12.37 8.27 5.85
C GLU A 111 -11.24 8.13 6.88
N ALA A 112 -11.30 8.94 7.96
CA ALA A 112 -10.31 8.94 9.01
C ALA A 112 -10.09 7.50 9.45
N VAL A 113 -8.87 6.96 9.28
CA VAL A 113 -8.55 5.54 9.48
C VAL A 113 -9.18 5.06 10.79
N PRO A 114 -10.36 4.42 10.77
CA PRO A 114 -10.98 4.01 11.99
C PRO A 114 -10.24 2.74 12.36
N LEU A 115 -9.78 2.62 13.61
CA LEU A 115 -9.46 1.31 14.21
C LEU A 115 -10.69 0.37 14.27
N ARG A 116 -11.81 0.73 13.62
CA ARG A 116 -13.01 -0.06 13.45
C ARG A 116 -13.07 -0.65 12.05
N VAL A 117 -13.02 -1.96 12.01
CA VAL A 117 -13.38 -2.79 10.87
C VAL A 117 -14.84 -2.52 10.49
N HIS A 118 -15.03 -1.87 9.34
CA HIS A 118 -16.21 -1.86 8.47
C HIS A 118 -15.71 -1.31 7.12
N SER A 119 -16.12 -1.71 5.93
CA SER A 119 -16.95 -2.77 5.36
C SER A 119 -16.41 -2.97 3.93
N ILE A 120 -16.78 -4.03 3.23
CA ILE A 120 -15.96 -4.68 2.19
C ILE A 120 -15.97 -4.00 0.79
N LEU A 121 -16.63 -2.86 0.52
CA LEU A 121 -16.84 -2.43 -0.90
C LEU A 121 -16.82 -0.93 -1.29
N ASP A 122 -16.72 0.07 -0.42
CA ASP A 122 -17.46 1.30 -0.77
C ASP A 122 -16.78 2.46 -1.52
N HIS A 123 -15.46 2.51 -1.77
CA HIS A 123 -14.93 3.53 -2.70
C HIS A 123 -13.67 3.09 -3.47
N ILE A 124 -13.89 2.27 -4.50
CA ILE A 124 -12.90 2.04 -5.56
C ILE A 124 -12.98 3.21 -6.54
N ILE A 125 -12.43 4.37 -6.18
CA ILE A 125 -11.64 5.10 -7.18
C ILE A 125 -10.35 4.28 -7.24
N PRO A 126 -10.13 3.48 -8.30
CA PRO A 126 -8.98 2.61 -8.32
C PRO A 126 -7.75 3.51 -8.21
N ALA A 127 -6.84 3.19 -7.29
CA ALA A 127 -5.60 3.95 -7.13
C ALA A 127 -4.91 4.16 -8.47
N SER A 128 -5.08 3.26 -9.45
CA SER A 128 -4.64 3.43 -10.83
C SER A 128 -5.13 4.74 -11.47
N LYS A 129 -6.39 5.18 -11.30
CA LYS A 129 -6.91 6.39 -11.96
C LYS A 129 -6.31 7.69 -11.40
N ILE A 130 -6.13 7.75 -10.07
CA ILE A 130 -5.43 8.86 -9.40
C ILE A 130 -3.95 8.81 -9.76
N MET A 131 -3.37 7.61 -9.75
CA MET A 131 -1.96 7.43 -10.07
C MET A 131 -1.67 7.70 -11.54
N ASP A 132 -2.55 7.36 -12.48
CA ASP A 132 -2.41 7.66 -13.92
C ASP A 132 -2.36 9.18 -14.12
N SER A 133 -3.20 9.95 -13.43
CA SER A 133 -3.09 11.42 -13.45
C SER A 133 -1.79 11.93 -12.82
N VAL A 134 -1.27 11.30 -11.77
CA VAL A 134 0.01 11.69 -11.17
C VAL A 134 1.20 11.28 -12.05
N LEU A 135 1.16 10.12 -12.71
CA LEU A 135 2.24 9.51 -13.47
C LEU A 135 2.36 10.04 -14.90
N ILE A 136 1.24 10.29 -15.58
CA ILE A 136 1.23 11.02 -16.86
C ILE A 136 1.94 12.37 -16.68
N ASN A 137 1.77 12.99 -15.51
CA ASN A 137 2.32 14.30 -15.21
C ASN A 137 3.74 14.30 -14.60
N LEU A 138 4.21 13.19 -14.03
CA LEU A 138 5.62 13.02 -13.60
C LEU A 138 6.57 12.72 -14.77
N LYS A 139 6.05 12.25 -15.91
CA LYS A 139 6.84 11.97 -17.11
C LYS A 139 7.10 13.16 -18.04
N GLY A 140 6.55 14.33 -17.73
CA GLY A 140 6.80 15.57 -18.47
C GLY A 140 6.16 15.57 -19.87
N GLU A 141 5.07 16.32 -20.01
CA GLU A 141 4.89 17.22 -21.15
C GLU A 141 5.29 18.63 -20.69
#